data_AF-A0A8K0NMD5-F1
#
_entry.id   AF-A0A8K0NMD5-F1
#
_cell.length_a   1.000
_cell.length_b   1.000
_cell.length_c   1.000
_cell.angle_alpha   90.00
_cell.angle_beta   90.00
_cell.angle_gamma   90.00
#
_symmetry.space_group_name_H-M   'P 1'
#
loop_
_entity.id
_entity.type
_entity.pdbx_description
1 polymer ?
#
loop_
_entity_poly.entity_id
_entity_poly.type
_entity_poly.pdbx_seq_one_letter_code
_entity_poly.pdbx_strand_id
1 'polypeptide(L)'
;MPSLRAQLAHWFIWYKFYTGRHQTESELLEDIRTSYVEQDVPLDPPAEIATSDEFEVVREEKELAAGQRWKIDHIHVSKKKKNVDVESDKVIVYWHGGAFIRKAMPQHWLFLTNLISSTSIPVIIPHYTLAPLSTSTHATLASLDLLLSLQSDPRYKGKEIILMGDSAGGWFVAQLLVCLTKLALGEKIGLVGEDELVGSDAELLRATSKSKSKFQEIRSRMKKAILISPALEMDMGSTEHPEDEEVQPDDSWLNYKSTLIFGKIWAYGPSHATPSVSYDLPLSAPVIAASKYTLPKEIPLIDECINPTRAMGVLQRYAKNQEVESQSGSVGKGLGIKVFQMCGTADILHRQAMRLDEVLRSFGKEVVRPELIVEPGLYHVYPLIQQTPEAQRAITRIKALLLEDD
;
A
#
# COMPACT_ATOMS: atom_id res chain seq x y z
N MET A 1 6.10 3.05 -27.50
CA MET A 1 4.91 3.93 -27.60
C MET A 1 3.70 3.16 -27.11
N PRO A 2 2.80 3.77 -26.34
CA PRO A 2 1.57 3.11 -25.88
C PRO A 2 0.67 2.73 -27.06
N SER A 3 -0.08 1.63 -26.92
CA SER A 3 -1.10 1.24 -27.90
C SER A 3 -2.17 2.32 -28.09
N LEU A 4 -2.88 2.31 -29.21
CA LEU A 4 -4.01 3.22 -29.44
C LEU A 4 -5.07 3.11 -28.33
N ARG A 5 -5.31 1.92 -27.80
CA ARG A 5 -6.22 1.72 -26.67
C ARG A 5 -5.72 2.41 -25.40
N ALA A 6 -4.43 2.30 -25.11
CA ALA A 6 -3.82 3.01 -23.98
C ALA A 6 -3.87 4.53 -24.16
N GLN A 7 -3.60 5.03 -25.37
CA GLN A 7 -3.70 6.47 -25.68
C GLN A 7 -5.14 7.00 -25.52
N LEU A 8 -6.14 6.24 -25.99
CA LEU A 8 -7.55 6.60 -25.81
C LEU A 8 -7.99 6.55 -24.36
N ALA A 9 -7.54 5.55 -23.59
CA ALA A 9 -7.80 5.46 -22.16
C ALA A 9 -7.17 6.65 -21.42
N HIS A 10 -5.91 6.96 -21.72
CA HIS A 10 -5.19 8.13 -21.23
C HIS A 10 -6.00 9.41 -21.51
N TRP A 11 -6.38 9.65 -22.76
CA TRP A 11 -7.16 10.84 -23.13
C TRP A 11 -8.51 10.91 -22.41
N PHE A 12 -9.22 9.78 -22.28
CA PHE A 12 -10.51 9.72 -21.58
C PHE A 12 -10.37 10.03 -20.09
N ILE A 13 -9.32 9.48 -19.45
CA ILE A 13 -8.97 9.78 -18.06
C ILE A 13 -8.69 11.28 -17.91
N TRP A 14 -7.84 11.83 -18.79
CA TRP A 14 -7.50 13.25 -18.80
C TRP A 14 -8.75 14.13 -18.93
N TYR A 15 -9.63 13.83 -19.89
CA TYR A 15 -10.88 14.56 -20.08
C TYR A 15 -11.84 14.45 -18.89
N LYS A 16 -11.89 13.29 -18.23
CA LYS A 16 -12.82 13.06 -17.13
C LYS A 16 -12.34 13.63 -15.79
N PHE A 17 -11.04 13.60 -15.55
CA PHE A 17 -10.45 13.90 -14.24
C PHE A 17 -9.56 15.15 -14.27
N TYR A 18 -8.78 15.36 -15.33
CA TYR A 18 -7.79 16.43 -15.37
C TYR A 18 -8.38 17.80 -15.80
N THR A 19 -9.28 17.83 -16.79
CA THR A 19 -9.86 19.09 -17.29
C THR A 19 -10.89 19.74 -16.35
N GLY A 20 -11.10 19.20 -15.15
CA GLY A 20 -12.12 19.75 -14.22
C GLY A 20 -12.10 19.27 -12.77
N ARG A 21 -11.08 18.54 -12.29
CA ARG A 21 -10.92 18.24 -10.86
C ARG A 21 -9.62 18.82 -10.30
N HIS A 22 -9.73 19.35 -9.08
CA HIS A 22 -8.63 19.86 -8.26
C HIS A 22 -7.80 20.97 -8.91
N GLN A 23 -8.39 21.73 -9.82
CA GLN A 23 -7.79 22.95 -10.35
C GLN A 23 -7.78 24.05 -9.28
N THR A 24 -8.70 23.95 -8.30
CA THR A 24 -8.80 24.85 -7.16
C THR A 24 -8.76 24.11 -5.82
N GLU A 25 -8.33 24.81 -4.77
CA GLU A 25 -8.36 24.33 -3.38
C GLU A 25 -9.79 23.95 -2.94
N SER A 26 -10.81 24.70 -3.38
CA SER A 26 -12.21 24.41 -3.07
C SER A 26 -12.70 23.09 -3.68
N GLU A 27 -12.31 22.78 -4.92
CA GLU A 27 -12.65 21.49 -5.56
C GLU A 27 -12.00 20.30 -4.85
N LEU A 28 -10.76 20.49 -4.38
CA LEU A 28 -10.04 19.47 -3.62
C LEU A 28 -10.71 19.19 -2.27
N LEU A 29 -11.11 20.23 -1.55
CA LEU A 29 -11.81 20.11 -0.28
C LEU A 29 -13.19 19.46 -0.45
N GLU A 30 -13.92 19.82 -1.50
CA GLU A 30 -15.21 19.19 -1.81
C GLU A 30 -15.03 17.70 -2.15
N ASP A 31 -13.94 17.33 -2.82
CA ASP A 31 -13.64 15.93 -3.12
C ASP A 31 -13.27 15.13 -1.87
N ILE A 32 -12.51 15.71 -0.93
CA ILE A 32 -12.24 15.12 0.39
C ILE A 32 -13.56 14.92 1.13
N ARG A 33 -14.41 15.96 1.17
CA ARG A 33 -15.71 15.95 1.84
C ARG A 33 -16.66 14.91 1.24
N THR A 34 -16.74 14.84 -0.09
CA THR A 34 -17.57 13.85 -0.79
C THR A 34 -17.08 12.44 -0.51
N SER A 35 -15.77 12.22 -0.60
CA SER A 35 -15.16 10.91 -0.30
C SER A 35 -15.41 10.47 1.15
N TYR A 36 -15.50 11.43 2.08
CA TYR A 36 -15.89 11.19 3.47
C TYR A 36 -17.35 10.75 3.61
N VAL A 37 -18.29 11.47 2.96
CA VAL A 37 -19.72 11.10 2.97
C VAL A 37 -19.94 9.72 2.34
N GLU A 38 -19.19 9.41 1.29
CA GLU A 38 -19.24 8.10 0.64
C GLU A 38 -18.65 6.97 1.50
N GLN A 39 -18.03 7.24 2.66
CA GLN A 39 -17.51 6.19 3.55
C GLN A 39 -18.61 5.31 4.17
N ASP A 40 -19.84 5.79 4.25
CA ASP A 40 -20.98 4.99 4.75
C ASP A 40 -21.63 4.11 3.66
N VAL A 41 -21.27 4.31 2.38
CA VAL A 41 -21.79 3.48 1.27
C VAL A 41 -21.19 2.07 1.35
N PRO A 42 -21.97 0.99 1.19
CA PRO A 42 -21.44 -0.38 1.23
C PRO A 42 -20.27 -0.60 0.25
N LEU A 43 -19.22 -1.24 0.77
CA LEU A 43 -17.99 -1.60 0.04
C LEU A 43 -18.18 -2.90 -0.76
N ASP A 44 -19.33 -3.07 -1.39
CA ASP A 44 -19.67 -4.38 -1.94
C ASP A 44 -18.88 -4.67 -3.21
N PRO A 45 -18.46 -5.94 -3.41
CA PRO A 45 -17.91 -6.34 -4.68
C PRO A 45 -18.88 -5.97 -5.81
N PRO A 46 -18.38 -5.61 -7.01
CA PRO A 46 -19.21 -5.44 -8.20
C PRO A 46 -20.20 -6.60 -8.35
N ALA A 47 -21.41 -6.32 -8.85
CA ALA A 47 -22.49 -7.31 -8.92
C ALA A 47 -22.06 -8.59 -9.66
N GLU A 48 -21.21 -8.45 -10.68
CA GLU A 48 -20.64 -9.54 -11.47
C GLU A 48 -19.75 -10.47 -10.63
N ILE A 49 -19.11 -9.95 -9.59
CA ILE A 49 -18.28 -10.72 -8.65
C ILE A 49 -19.14 -11.25 -7.51
N ALA A 50 -20.03 -10.41 -6.96
CA ALA A 50 -20.91 -10.77 -5.86
C ALA A 50 -21.85 -11.94 -6.19
N THR A 51 -22.29 -12.04 -7.44
CA THR A 51 -23.20 -13.09 -7.94
C THR A 51 -22.50 -14.22 -8.68
N SER A 52 -21.17 -14.18 -8.76
CA SER A 52 -20.39 -15.17 -9.50
C SER A 52 -20.41 -16.53 -8.80
N ASP A 53 -20.63 -17.60 -9.57
CA ASP A 53 -20.37 -18.97 -9.08
C ASP A 53 -18.86 -19.32 -9.08
N GLU A 54 -18.00 -18.46 -9.65
CA GLU A 54 -16.55 -18.67 -9.74
C GLU A 54 -15.81 -18.27 -8.45
N PHE A 55 -16.31 -17.28 -7.72
CA PHE A 55 -15.65 -16.75 -6.53
C PHE A 55 -16.58 -16.83 -5.33
N GLU A 56 -15.99 -16.98 -4.16
CA GLU A 56 -16.69 -16.78 -2.89
C GLU A 56 -15.97 -15.64 -2.15
N VAL A 57 -16.76 -14.67 -1.71
CA VAL A 57 -16.29 -13.51 -0.94
C VAL A 57 -16.83 -13.66 0.48
N VAL A 58 -15.93 -13.84 1.44
CA VAL A 58 -16.26 -13.89 2.86
C VAL A 58 -15.80 -12.59 3.51
N ARG A 59 -16.76 -11.80 4.00
CA ARG A 59 -16.49 -10.57 4.73
C ARG A 59 -16.47 -10.83 6.23
N GLU A 60 -15.42 -10.38 6.89
CA GLU A 60 -15.39 -10.27 8.35
C GLU A 60 -15.19 -8.82 8.79
N GLU A 61 -15.63 -8.50 10.00
CA GLU A 61 -15.28 -7.26 10.69
C GLU A 61 -14.32 -7.58 11.81
N LYS A 62 -13.25 -6.80 11.90
CA LYS A 62 -12.19 -7.01 12.88
C LYS A 62 -11.83 -5.72 13.57
N GLU A 63 -11.81 -5.78 14.89
CA GLU A 63 -11.17 -4.75 15.70
C GLU A 63 -9.68 -5.06 15.74
N LEU A 64 -8.90 -4.10 15.26
CA LEU A 64 -7.45 -4.14 15.16
C LEU A 64 -6.87 -3.10 16.11
N ALA A 65 -5.55 -3.12 16.27
CA ALA A 65 -4.82 -2.06 16.95
C ALA A 65 -5.21 -0.64 16.47
N ALA A 66 -4.91 0.39 17.26
CA ALA A 66 -5.29 1.77 16.97
C ALA A 66 -6.80 2.05 17.02
N GLY A 67 -7.55 1.20 17.75
CA GLY A 67 -9.01 1.26 17.83
C GLY A 67 -9.68 1.14 16.46
N GLN A 68 -8.97 0.59 15.47
CA GLN A 68 -9.42 0.53 14.10
C GLN A 68 -10.37 -0.64 13.93
N ARG A 69 -11.55 -0.39 13.36
CA ARG A 69 -12.47 -1.46 12.98
C ARG A 69 -12.53 -1.57 11.47
N TRP A 70 -11.93 -2.63 10.93
CA TRP A 70 -11.85 -2.83 9.49
C TRP A 70 -12.80 -3.93 9.04
N LYS A 71 -13.41 -3.72 7.87
CA LYS A 71 -13.99 -4.80 7.09
C LYS A 71 -12.86 -5.47 6.32
N ILE A 72 -12.84 -6.79 6.29
CA ILE A 72 -11.81 -7.57 5.60
C ILE A 72 -12.53 -8.55 4.68
N ASP A 73 -12.27 -8.41 3.37
CA ASP A 73 -12.81 -9.35 2.39
C ASP A 73 -11.78 -10.41 2.05
N HIS A 74 -12.19 -11.66 2.20
CA HIS A 74 -11.46 -12.83 1.79
C HIS A 74 -12.08 -13.36 0.51
N ILE A 75 -11.31 -13.32 -0.58
CA ILE A 75 -11.76 -13.78 -1.89
C ILE A 75 -11.02 -15.06 -2.24
N HIS A 76 -11.76 -16.11 -2.53
CA HIS A 76 -11.21 -17.39 -2.98
C HIS A 76 -12.01 -17.96 -4.14
N VAL A 77 -11.41 -18.93 -4.82
CA VAL A 77 -12.12 -19.68 -5.86
C VAL A 77 -13.23 -20.50 -5.21
N SER A 78 -14.43 -20.41 -5.76
CA SER A 78 -15.61 -21.13 -5.29
C SER A 78 -15.42 -22.65 -5.39
N LYS A 79 -15.79 -23.37 -4.33
CA LYS A 79 -15.80 -24.84 -4.28
C LYS A 79 -16.73 -25.47 -5.32
N LYS A 80 -17.66 -24.71 -5.91
CA LYS A 80 -18.56 -25.17 -6.98
C LYS A 80 -17.83 -25.31 -8.32
N LYS A 81 -16.64 -24.71 -8.49
CA LYS A 81 -15.84 -24.81 -9.71
C LYS A 81 -15.23 -26.22 -9.80
N LYS A 82 -15.69 -27.01 -10.78
CA LYS A 82 -15.11 -28.33 -11.08
C LYS A 82 -13.61 -28.17 -11.42
N ASN A 83 -12.74 -29.02 -10.86
CA ASN A 83 -11.28 -29.08 -11.06
C ASN A 83 -10.39 -28.17 -10.20
N VAL A 84 -10.84 -27.73 -9.03
CA VAL A 84 -9.94 -27.06 -8.04
C VAL A 84 -9.75 -27.99 -6.85
N ASP A 85 -8.91 -29.02 -7.02
CA ASP A 85 -8.64 -30.01 -5.97
C ASP A 85 -7.45 -29.61 -5.05
N VAL A 86 -6.70 -28.56 -5.40
CA VAL A 86 -5.51 -28.15 -4.62
C VAL A 86 -5.66 -26.71 -4.15
N GLU A 87 -5.70 -26.55 -2.83
CA GLU A 87 -5.68 -25.25 -2.17
C GLU A 87 -4.28 -24.64 -2.27
N SER A 88 -4.17 -23.38 -2.69
CA SER A 88 -2.89 -22.66 -2.78
C SER A 88 -2.19 -22.58 -1.42
N ASP A 89 -0.88 -22.83 -1.39
CA ASP A 89 0.01 -22.62 -0.25
C ASP A 89 0.44 -21.15 -0.08
N LYS A 90 0.02 -20.28 -1.01
CA LYS A 90 0.24 -18.82 -0.99
C LYS A 90 -1.06 -18.09 -0.65
N VAL A 91 -0.95 -16.87 -0.10
CA VAL A 91 -2.05 -15.89 0.06
C VAL A 91 -1.55 -14.50 -0.30
N ILE A 92 -2.36 -13.72 -1.00
CA ILE A 92 -2.10 -12.31 -1.29
C ILE A 92 -2.82 -11.44 -0.26
N VAL A 93 -2.14 -10.49 0.35
CA VAL A 93 -2.76 -9.42 1.13
C VAL A 93 -2.61 -8.13 0.33
N TYR A 94 -3.74 -7.57 -0.10
CA TYR A 94 -3.80 -6.48 -1.06
C TYR A 94 -4.32 -5.18 -0.44
N TRP A 95 -3.48 -4.15 -0.37
CA TRP A 95 -3.93 -2.79 -0.04
C TRP A 95 -4.23 -2.03 -1.33
N HIS A 96 -5.43 -1.46 -1.43
CA HIS A 96 -5.86 -0.75 -2.62
C HIS A 96 -5.30 0.68 -2.71
N GLY A 97 -5.22 1.21 -3.92
CA GLY A 97 -4.99 2.61 -4.21
C GLY A 97 -6.23 3.48 -3.97
N GLY A 98 -6.07 4.80 -4.17
CA GLY A 98 -7.15 5.77 -3.91
C GLY A 98 -6.72 6.99 -3.08
N ALA A 99 -5.43 7.32 -3.10
CA ALA A 99 -4.86 8.47 -2.41
C ALA A 99 -5.21 8.56 -0.92
N PHE A 100 -5.38 7.40 -0.26
CA PHE A 100 -5.78 7.28 1.16
C PHE A 100 -7.16 7.82 1.52
N ILE A 101 -7.86 8.51 0.62
CA ILE A 101 -9.15 9.13 0.86
C ILE A 101 -10.30 8.41 0.15
N ARG A 102 -10.00 7.48 -0.77
CA ARG A 102 -11.00 6.71 -1.52
C ARG A 102 -10.95 5.23 -1.20
N LYS A 103 -12.12 4.60 -1.27
CA LYS A 103 -12.35 3.16 -1.16
C LYS A 103 -11.81 2.37 -2.36
N ALA A 104 -11.71 1.06 -2.19
CA ALA A 104 -11.51 0.13 -3.29
C ALA A 104 -12.59 0.30 -4.38
N MET A 105 -12.17 0.79 -5.55
CA MET A 105 -13.00 0.91 -6.75
C MET A 105 -13.19 -0.44 -7.48
N PRO A 106 -14.23 -0.59 -8.34
CA PRO A 106 -14.49 -1.80 -9.12
C PRO A 106 -13.30 -2.37 -9.89
N GLN A 107 -12.39 -1.50 -10.35
CA GLN A 107 -11.19 -1.89 -11.09
C GLN A 107 -10.25 -2.76 -10.24
N HIS A 108 -10.14 -2.52 -8.93
CA HIS A 108 -9.35 -3.36 -8.03
C HIS A 108 -9.95 -4.77 -7.94
N TRP A 109 -11.27 -4.85 -7.76
CA TRP A 109 -11.98 -6.13 -7.68
C TRP A 109 -11.84 -6.96 -8.94
N LEU A 110 -12.00 -6.33 -10.12
CA LEU A 110 -11.79 -6.98 -11.41
C LEU A 110 -10.33 -7.40 -11.61
N PHE A 111 -9.37 -6.63 -11.10
CA PHE A 111 -7.95 -6.95 -11.19
C PHE A 111 -7.63 -8.18 -10.34
N LEU A 112 -8.07 -8.19 -9.08
CA LEU A 112 -7.80 -9.26 -8.13
C LEU A 112 -8.50 -10.56 -8.53
N THR A 113 -9.75 -10.51 -8.96
CA THR A 113 -10.45 -11.71 -9.44
C THR A 113 -9.80 -12.29 -10.70
N ASN A 114 -9.28 -11.46 -11.61
CA ASN A 114 -8.49 -11.93 -12.75
C ASN A 114 -7.19 -12.67 -12.32
N LEU A 115 -6.53 -12.21 -11.24
CA LEU A 115 -5.40 -12.94 -10.66
C LEU A 115 -5.86 -14.29 -10.08
N ILE A 116 -6.89 -14.28 -9.22
CA ILE A 116 -7.43 -15.46 -8.54
C ILE A 116 -7.87 -16.53 -9.55
N SER A 117 -8.57 -16.16 -10.63
CA SER A 117 -9.02 -17.12 -11.66
C SER A 117 -7.88 -17.91 -12.30
N SER A 118 -6.68 -17.32 -12.38
CA SER A 118 -5.53 -17.91 -13.08
C SER A 118 -4.56 -18.61 -12.13
N THR A 119 -4.47 -18.16 -10.87
CA THR A 119 -3.48 -18.66 -9.92
C THR A 119 -4.10 -19.49 -8.79
N SER A 120 -5.41 -19.39 -8.59
CA SER A 120 -6.12 -19.95 -7.42
C SER A 120 -5.59 -19.49 -6.06
N ILE A 121 -4.76 -18.44 -6.03
CA ILE A 121 -4.23 -17.86 -4.80
C ILE A 121 -5.32 -16.97 -4.17
N PRO A 122 -5.74 -17.23 -2.93
CA PRO A 122 -6.72 -16.38 -2.24
C PRO A 122 -6.17 -14.98 -2.00
N VAL A 123 -7.07 -14.00 -2.00
CA VAL A 123 -6.76 -12.59 -1.75
C VAL A 123 -7.49 -12.10 -0.51
N ILE A 124 -6.78 -11.35 0.34
CA ILE A 124 -7.33 -10.60 1.48
C ILE A 124 -7.29 -9.12 1.14
N ILE A 125 -8.43 -8.43 1.24
CA ILE A 125 -8.56 -6.99 1.03
C ILE A 125 -8.99 -6.33 2.34
N PRO A 126 -8.06 -5.72 3.12
CA PRO A 126 -8.44 -4.85 4.22
C PRO A 126 -9.01 -3.53 3.70
N HIS A 127 -10.23 -3.21 4.11
CA HIS A 127 -10.82 -1.89 3.92
C HIS A 127 -10.35 -0.97 5.03
N TYR A 128 -9.14 -0.45 4.85
CA TYR A 128 -8.49 0.40 5.84
C TYR A 128 -9.26 1.71 6.01
N THR A 129 -9.30 2.20 7.25
CA THR A 129 -9.90 3.50 7.55
C THR A 129 -9.14 4.59 6.80
N LEU A 130 -9.87 5.39 6.03
CA LEU A 130 -9.31 6.38 5.12
C LEU A 130 -8.99 7.68 5.86
N ALA A 131 -8.13 8.51 5.26
CA ALA A 131 -7.98 9.90 5.66
C ALA A 131 -9.32 10.66 5.51
N PRO A 132 -9.62 11.64 6.39
CA PRO A 132 -8.86 12.06 7.57
C PRO A 132 -9.21 11.30 8.86
N LEU A 133 -10.03 10.23 8.79
CA LEU A 133 -10.45 9.46 9.99
C LEU A 133 -9.32 8.63 10.60
N SER A 134 -8.34 8.27 9.78
CA SER A 134 -7.12 7.60 10.20
C SER A 134 -5.89 8.29 9.62
N THR A 135 -4.74 7.94 10.19
CA THR A 135 -3.42 8.43 9.76
C THR A 135 -2.51 7.25 9.42
N SER A 136 -1.39 7.56 8.76
CA SER A 136 -0.31 6.62 8.45
C SER A 136 0.09 5.74 9.65
N THR A 137 0.26 6.32 10.84
CA THR A 137 0.58 5.62 12.09
C THR A 137 -0.48 4.57 12.46
N HIS A 138 -1.75 5.00 12.60
CA HIS A 138 -2.84 4.11 13.03
C HIS A 138 -3.08 3.00 12.01
N ALA A 139 -3.04 3.33 10.72
CA ALA A 139 -3.22 2.35 9.65
C ALA A 139 -2.05 1.36 9.54
N THR A 140 -0.82 1.79 9.84
CA THR A 140 0.35 0.90 9.94
C THR A 140 0.18 -0.09 11.09
N LEU A 141 -0.20 0.39 12.28
CA LEU A 141 -0.41 -0.47 13.45
C LEU A 141 -1.52 -1.51 13.21
N ALA A 142 -2.67 -1.09 12.66
CA ALA A 142 -3.76 -1.99 12.33
C ALA A 142 -3.37 -3.02 11.25
N SER A 143 -2.59 -2.61 10.25
CA SER A 143 -2.08 -3.53 9.22
C SER A 143 -1.09 -4.56 9.78
N LEU A 144 -0.21 -4.17 10.71
CA LEU A 144 0.70 -5.09 11.39
C LEU A 144 -0.09 -6.12 12.23
N ASP A 145 -1.11 -5.68 12.96
CA ASP A 145 -1.97 -6.54 13.76
C ASP A 145 -2.77 -7.52 12.88
N LEU A 146 -3.30 -7.04 11.74
CA LEU A 146 -3.93 -7.89 10.73
C LEU A 146 -2.97 -9.00 10.27
N LEU A 147 -1.75 -8.65 9.88
CA LEU A 147 -0.77 -9.63 9.40
C LEU A 147 -0.40 -10.66 10.48
N LEU A 148 -0.20 -10.23 11.73
CA LEU A 148 0.04 -11.15 12.85
C LEU A 148 -1.13 -12.11 13.07
N SER A 149 -2.36 -11.64 12.90
CA SER A 149 -3.54 -12.48 13.08
C SER A 149 -3.63 -13.63 12.05
N LEU A 150 -2.95 -13.51 10.90
CA LEU A 150 -2.88 -14.58 9.89
C LEU A 150 -2.00 -15.78 10.34
N GLN A 151 -1.27 -15.66 11.46
CA GLN A 151 -0.54 -16.79 12.05
C GLN A 151 -1.47 -17.80 12.70
N SER A 152 -2.57 -17.32 13.28
CA SER A 152 -3.55 -18.15 14.00
C SER A 152 -4.78 -18.48 13.16
N ASP A 153 -5.02 -17.78 12.04
CA ASP A 153 -6.14 -18.06 11.15
C ASP A 153 -5.95 -19.42 10.42
N PRO A 154 -6.83 -20.40 10.62
CA PRO A 154 -6.70 -21.72 9.99
C PRO A 154 -6.74 -21.68 8.45
N ARG A 155 -7.33 -20.64 7.84
CA ARG A 155 -7.37 -20.45 6.38
C ARG A 155 -6.00 -20.13 5.79
N TYR A 156 -5.13 -19.50 6.59
CA TYR A 156 -3.87 -18.92 6.12
C TYR A 156 -2.65 -19.41 6.89
N LYS A 157 -2.83 -20.21 7.94
CA LYS A 157 -1.74 -20.74 8.76
C LYS A 157 -0.72 -21.48 7.89
N GLY A 158 0.55 -21.10 8.03
CA GLY A 158 1.67 -21.70 7.30
C GLY A 158 1.82 -21.30 5.83
N LYS A 159 0.88 -20.51 5.27
CA LYS A 159 0.95 -20.06 3.88
C LYS A 159 2.01 -19.00 3.66
N GLU A 160 2.65 -19.00 2.49
CA GLU A 160 3.46 -17.87 2.02
C GLU A 160 2.55 -16.64 1.90
N ILE A 161 3.03 -15.50 2.41
CA ILE A 161 2.30 -14.23 2.36
C ILE A 161 2.94 -13.35 1.30
N ILE A 162 2.14 -12.95 0.32
CA ILE A 162 2.53 -12.01 -0.73
C ILE A 162 1.90 -10.67 -0.41
N LEU A 163 2.73 -9.65 -0.18
CA LEU A 163 2.27 -8.28 0.00
C LEU A 163 2.06 -7.65 -1.37
N MET A 164 0.90 -7.06 -1.62
CA MET A 164 0.59 -6.41 -2.89
C MET A 164 -0.17 -5.10 -2.68
N GLY A 165 0.09 -4.12 -3.52
CA GLY A 165 -0.69 -2.89 -3.53
C GLY A 165 -0.38 -1.98 -4.70
N ASP A 166 -1.34 -1.11 -5.01
CA ASP A 166 -1.24 -0.11 -6.08
C ASP A 166 -1.32 1.31 -5.52
N SER A 167 -0.59 2.27 -6.11
CA SER A 167 -0.68 3.68 -5.71
C SER A 167 -0.40 3.86 -4.20
N ALA A 168 -1.37 4.42 -3.47
CA ALA A 168 -1.42 4.47 -2.01
C ALA A 168 -1.25 3.09 -1.33
N GLY A 169 -1.75 2.02 -1.91
CA GLY A 169 -1.51 0.65 -1.46
C GLY A 169 -0.06 0.20 -1.58
N GLY A 170 0.68 0.73 -2.56
CA GLY A 170 2.12 0.52 -2.69
C GLY A 170 2.91 1.11 -1.52
N TRP A 171 2.44 2.22 -0.94
CA TRP A 171 2.99 2.75 0.30
C TRP A 171 2.88 1.75 1.45
N PHE A 172 1.69 1.15 1.65
CA PHE A 172 1.48 0.15 2.69
C PHE A 172 2.44 -1.03 2.55
N VAL A 173 2.62 -1.55 1.33
CA VAL A 173 3.55 -2.65 1.07
C VAL A 173 4.97 -2.28 1.49
N ALA A 174 5.47 -1.11 1.07
CA ALA A 174 6.81 -0.66 1.40
C ALA A 174 6.95 -0.41 2.93
N GLN A 175 5.98 0.26 3.53
CA GLN A 175 5.95 0.59 4.96
C GLN A 175 5.94 -0.68 5.83
N LEU A 176 5.08 -1.64 5.49
CA LEU A 176 4.97 -2.89 6.25
C LEU A 176 6.23 -3.74 6.11
N LEU A 177 6.84 -3.77 4.92
CA LEU A 177 8.11 -4.47 4.74
C LEU A 177 9.21 -3.88 5.63
N VAL A 178 9.28 -2.55 5.73
CA VAL A 178 10.21 -1.86 6.63
C VAL A 178 9.92 -2.20 8.08
N CYS A 179 8.69 -1.95 8.54
CA CYS A 179 8.28 -2.16 9.92
C CYS A 179 8.49 -3.60 10.37
N LEU A 180 8.02 -4.58 9.60
CA LEU A 180 8.15 -6.00 9.94
C LEU A 180 9.61 -6.45 10.00
N THR A 181 10.45 -5.92 9.12
CA THR A 181 11.89 -6.20 9.14
C THR A 181 12.52 -5.66 10.42
N LYS A 182 12.27 -4.40 10.77
CA LYS A 182 12.78 -3.78 12.01
C LYS A 182 12.31 -4.55 13.25
N LEU A 183 11.01 -4.85 13.32
CA LEU A 183 10.43 -5.62 14.43
C LEU A 183 10.98 -7.05 14.53
N ALA A 184 11.22 -7.72 13.40
CA ALA A 184 11.85 -9.05 13.37
C ALA A 184 13.32 -9.02 13.81
N LEU A 185 14.00 -7.86 13.69
CA LEU A 185 15.34 -7.63 14.23
C LEU A 185 15.31 -7.26 15.73
N GLY A 186 14.16 -6.82 16.24
CA GLY A 186 13.99 -6.30 17.61
C GLY A 186 14.19 -4.80 17.72
N GLU A 187 14.15 -4.08 16.60
CA GLU A 187 14.33 -2.63 16.50
C GLU A 187 13.01 -1.88 16.67
N LYS A 188 13.10 -0.62 17.09
CA LYS A 188 11.95 0.30 17.11
C LYS A 188 11.65 0.78 15.69
N ILE A 189 10.36 0.89 15.36
CA ILE A 189 9.92 1.32 14.02
C ILE A 189 10.00 2.83 13.81
N GLY A 190 9.80 3.66 14.84
CA GLY A 190 9.92 5.12 14.74
C GLY A 190 8.74 5.74 14.00
N LEU A 191 7.52 5.52 14.52
CA LEU A 191 6.30 6.08 13.92
C LEU A 191 6.14 7.57 14.22
N VAL A 192 5.43 8.30 13.36
CA VAL A 192 5.00 9.69 13.62
C VAL A 192 4.33 9.74 14.98
N GLY A 193 4.90 10.56 15.88
CA GLY A 193 4.55 10.78 17.29
C GLY A 193 4.24 9.51 18.10
N GLU A 194 5.08 8.49 17.91
CA GLU A 194 5.11 7.26 18.69
C GLU A 194 5.08 7.51 20.21
N ASP A 195 5.73 8.59 20.66
CA ASP A 195 5.84 8.97 22.08
C ASP A 195 4.51 9.44 22.70
N GLU A 196 3.53 9.83 21.88
CA GLU A 196 2.22 10.31 22.32
C GLU A 196 1.13 9.22 22.31
N LEU A 197 1.47 8.03 21.83
CA LEU A 197 0.54 6.89 21.81
C LEU A 197 0.23 6.42 23.23
N VAL A 198 -1.04 6.09 23.48
CA VAL A 198 -1.56 5.63 24.77
C VAL A 198 -2.41 4.37 24.61
N GLY A 199 -2.69 3.65 25.70
CA GLY A 199 -3.57 2.48 25.68
C GLY A 199 -3.04 1.31 24.83
N SER A 200 -3.94 0.64 24.11
CA SER A 200 -3.65 -0.55 23.29
C SER A 200 -2.55 -0.34 22.25
N ASP A 201 -2.34 0.90 21.82
CA ASP A 201 -1.44 1.23 20.70
C ASP A 201 -0.01 1.34 21.20
N ALA A 202 0.14 1.98 22.36
CA ALA A 202 1.37 1.95 23.14
C ALA A 202 1.68 0.52 23.61
N GLU A 203 0.67 -0.28 23.96
CA GLU A 203 0.85 -1.68 24.32
C GLU A 203 1.26 -2.55 23.14
N LEU A 204 0.72 -2.35 21.93
CA LEU A 204 1.17 -3.06 20.73
C LEU A 204 2.63 -2.72 20.46
N LEU A 205 3.00 -1.44 20.45
CA LEU A 205 4.41 -1.02 20.28
C LEU A 205 5.33 -1.56 21.38
N ARG A 206 4.92 -1.49 22.65
CA ARG A 206 5.68 -2.09 23.76
C ARG A 206 5.75 -3.61 23.68
N ALA A 207 4.68 -4.29 23.24
CA ALA A 207 4.63 -5.73 23.04
C ALA A 207 5.44 -6.16 21.81
N THR A 208 5.51 -5.33 20.77
CA THR A 208 6.30 -5.60 19.57
C THR A 208 7.80 -5.67 19.90
N SER A 209 8.29 -4.83 20.82
CA SER A 209 9.66 -4.92 21.33
C SER A 209 9.96 -6.18 22.16
N LYS A 210 8.94 -6.86 22.71
CA LYS A 210 9.10 -8.10 23.51
C LYS A 210 8.83 -9.39 22.74
N SER A 211 8.30 -9.31 21.52
CA SER A 211 7.79 -10.46 20.76
C SER A 211 8.47 -10.65 19.40
N LYS A 212 9.77 -10.37 19.35
CA LYS A 212 10.65 -10.57 18.17
C LYS A 212 10.35 -11.87 17.41
N SER A 213 10.13 -12.98 18.11
CA SER A 213 9.84 -14.29 17.51
C SER A 213 8.57 -14.33 16.66
N LYS A 214 7.50 -13.62 17.06
CA LYS A 214 6.27 -13.53 16.26
C LYS A 214 6.53 -12.79 14.95
N PHE A 215 7.27 -11.69 15.01
CA PHE A 215 7.64 -10.92 13.82
C PHE A 215 8.60 -11.67 12.91
N GLN A 216 9.54 -12.43 13.47
CA GLN A 216 10.39 -13.33 12.70
C GLN A 216 9.58 -14.38 11.96
N GLU A 217 8.60 -15.01 12.60
CA GLU A 217 7.72 -15.99 11.96
C GLU A 217 6.94 -15.37 10.80
N ILE A 218 6.20 -14.27 11.03
CA ILE A 218 5.40 -13.65 9.96
C ILE A 218 6.29 -13.15 8.82
N ARG A 219 7.44 -12.54 9.14
CA ARG A 219 8.39 -12.02 8.15
C ARG A 219 9.02 -13.16 7.34
N SER A 220 9.27 -14.31 7.95
CA SER A 220 9.84 -15.47 7.25
C SER A 220 8.93 -16.04 6.17
N ARG A 221 7.61 -15.86 6.31
CA ARG A 221 6.57 -16.25 5.34
C ARG A 221 6.44 -15.26 4.18
N MET A 222 7.09 -14.10 4.24
CA MET A 222 7.03 -13.07 3.19
C MET A 222 8.22 -13.19 2.25
N LYS A 223 7.92 -13.62 1.02
CA LYS A 223 8.93 -13.89 0.00
C LYS A 223 8.79 -13.02 -1.23
N LYS A 224 7.59 -12.48 -1.47
CA LYS A 224 7.29 -11.59 -2.58
C LYS A 224 6.55 -10.34 -2.10
N ALA A 225 6.97 -9.19 -2.62
CA ALA A 225 6.26 -7.92 -2.49
C ALA A 225 6.03 -7.33 -3.89
N ILE A 226 4.82 -6.91 -4.20
CA ILE A 226 4.41 -6.42 -5.52
C ILE A 226 3.84 -5.01 -5.38
N LEU A 227 4.47 -4.04 -6.04
CA LEU A 227 4.10 -2.63 -5.99
C LEU A 227 3.73 -2.13 -7.40
N ILE A 228 2.56 -1.53 -7.54
CA ILE A 228 2.06 -0.99 -8.81
C ILE A 228 1.95 0.53 -8.69
N SER A 229 2.75 1.29 -9.44
CA SER A 229 2.84 2.76 -9.36
C SER A 229 2.87 3.28 -7.90
N PRO A 230 3.81 2.85 -7.04
CA PRO A 230 3.72 3.11 -5.61
C PRO A 230 3.92 4.59 -5.23
N ALA A 231 3.09 5.09 -4.31
CA ALA A 231 3.20 6.42 -3.72
C ALA A 231 4.04 6.37 -2.43
N LEU A 232 5.37 6.51 -2.54
CA LEU A 232 6.32 6.24 -1.46
C LEU A 232 6.76 7.47 -0.67
N GLU A 233 6.57 8.68 -1.18
CA GLU A 233 6.95 9.92 -0.49
C GLU A 233 5.69 10.76 -0.26
N MET A 234 5.19 10.80 0.99
CA MET A 234 3.94 11.50 1.34
C MET A 234 4.02 13.02 1.24
N ASP A 235 5.23 13.56 1.30
CA ASP A 235 5.54 14.98 1.06
C ASP A 235 5.92 15.24 -0.40
N MET A 236 5.78 14.25 -1.28
CA MET A 236 6.20 14.24 -2.69
C MET A 236 7.67 14.64 -2.91
N GLY A 237 8.52 14.56 -1.88
CA GLY A 237 9.88 15.10 -1.96
C GLY A 237 9.92 16.61 -2.22
N SER A 238 8.85 17.35 -1.89
CA SER A 238 8.63 18.76 -2.29
C SER A 238 9.70 19.77 -1.86
N THR A 239 10.62 19.38 -0.98
CA THR A 239 11.80 20.18 -0.59
C THR A 239 13.08 19.81 -1.34
N GLU A 240 13.12 18.65 -1.99
CA GLU A 240 14.31 18.07 -2.63
C GLU A 240 14.15 17.87 -4.15
N HIS A 241 12.91 17.79 -4.66
CA HIS A 241 12.62 17.29 -6.01
C HIS A 241 11.52 18.08 -6.76
N PRO A 242 11.79 19.34 -7.15
CA PRO A 242 10.83 20.16 -7.91
C PRO A 242 10.49 19.57 -9.30
N GLU A 243 11.33 18.68 -9.84
CA GLU A 243 11.17 18.06 -11.16
C GLU A 243 9.91 17.18 -11.30
N ASP A 244 9.28 16.74 -10.21
CA ASP A 244 8.02 15.97 -10.28
C ASP A 244 6.87 16.80 -10.86
N GLU A 245 6.92 18.13 -10.72
CA GLU A 245 5.96 19.04 -11.35
C GLU A 245 6.15 19.10 -12.88
N GLU A 246 7.33 18.77 -13.41
CA GLU A 246 7.62 18.76 -14.85
C GLU A 246 6.96 17.58 -15.58
N VAL A 247 6.68 16.48 -14.88
CA VAL A 247 5.97 15.30 -15.43
C VAL A 247 4.45 15.54 -15.49
N GLN A 248 3.95 16.49 -14.72
CA GLN A 248 2.51 16.78 -14.60
C GLN A 248 1.76 16.93 -15.94
N PRO A 249 2.30 17.58 -17.00
CA PRO A 249 1.60 17.70 -18.27
C PRO A 249 1.29 16.35 -18.94
N ASP A 250 2.07 15.30 -18.63
CA ASP A 250 1.90 13.97 -19.18
C ASP A 250 1.07 13.05 -18.27
N ASP A 251 0.93 13.35 -16.98
CA ASP A 251 0.08 12.57 -16.08
C ASP A 251 -1.39 13.01 -16.18
N SER A 252 -2.21 12.14 -16.77
CA SER A 252 -3.64 12.38 -16.93
C SER A 252 -4.49 12.08 -15.71
N TRP A 253 -3.95 11.36 -14.74
CA TRP A 253 -4.69 10.81 -13.62
C TRP A 253 -4.39 11.58 -12.33
N LEU A 254 -3.12 11.76 -12.00
CA LEU A 254 -2.71 12.44 -10.77
C LEU A 254 -2.46 13.92 -10.99
N ASN A 255 -2.80 14.70 -9.95
CA ASN A 255 -2.39 16.08 -9.82
C ASN A 255 -1.38 16.20 -8.67
N TYR A 256 -0.24 16.83 -8.91
CA TYR A 256 0.87 16.96 -7.96
C TYR A 256 0.43 17.67 -6.68
N LYS A 257 -0.27 18.81 -6.79
CA LYS A 257 -0.72 19.59 -5.64
C LYS A 257 -1.72 18.81 -4.79
N SER A 258 -2.71 18.17 -5.42
CA SER A 258 -3.66 17.30 -4.71
C SER A 258 -2.97 16.13 -4.03
N THR A 259 -2.04 15.47 -4.73
CA THR A 259 -1.32 14.31 -4.21
C THR A 259 -0.49 14.68 -2.99
N LEU A 260 0.20 15.83 -3.03
CA LEU A 260 0.91 16.40 -1.88
C LEU A 260 -0.02 16.65 -0.69
N ILE A 261 -1.20 17.21 -0.94
CA ILE A 261 -2.19 17.49 0.11
C ILE A 261 -2.72 16.18 0.72
N PHE A 262 -3.11 15.21 -0.10
CA PHE A 262 -3.58 13.90 0.39
C PHE A 262 -2.50 13.18 1.21
N GLY A 263 -1.25 13.21 0.74
CA GLY A 263 -0.12 12.66 1.47
C GLY A 263 0.10 13.33 2.83
N LYS A 264 -0.01 14.66 2.91
CA LYS A 264 0.05 15.41 4.18
C LYS A 264 -1.10 15.08 5.13
N ILE A 265 -2.34 15.00 4.63
CA ILE A 265 -3.50 14.60 5.45
C ILE A 265 -3.29 13.19 5.99
N TRP A 266 -2.80 12.27 5.16
CA TRP A 266 -2.52 10.91 5.58
C TRP A 266 -1.40 10.83 6.62
N ALA A 267 -0.30 11.55 6.40
CA ALA A 267 0.85 11.55 7.29
C ALA A 267 0.52 12.18 8.65
N TYR A 268 -0.12 13.35 8.66
CA TYR A 268 -0.20 14.23 9.82
C TYR A 268 -1.62 14.59 10.27
N GLY A 269 -2.64 14.16 9.54
CA GLY A 269 -4.03 14.57 9.77
C GLY A 269 -4.39 15.91 9.11
N PRO A 270 -5.68 16.30 9.19
CA PRO A 270 -6.26 17.38 8.40
C PRO A 270 -5.72 18.78 8.75
N SER A 271 -5.36 19.05 10.00
CA SER A 271 -4.85 20.38 10.44
C SER A 271 -3.54 20.82 9.76
N HIS A 272 -2.86 19.90 9.07
CA HIS A 272 -1.52 20.11 8.52
C HIS A 272 -1.50 20.25 6.99
N ALA A 273 -2.64 20.07 6.33
CA ALA A 273 -2.72 20.11 4.88
C ALA A 273 -2.65 21.54 4.30
N THR A 274 -3.03 22.58 5.06
CA THR A 274 -2.98 24.00 4.67
C THR A 274 -3.19 24.92 5.90
N PRO A 275 -2.46 26.05 6.08
CA PRO A 275 -2.58 26.91 7.28
C PRO A 275 -3.90 27.67 7.45
N SER A 276 -4.78 27.69 6.44
CA SER A 276 -5.91 28.63 6.36
C SER A 276 -7.29 27.98 6.22
N VAL A 277 -7.42 26.65 6.26
CA VAL A 277 -8.69 25.97 6.02
C VAL A 277 -9.18 25.26 7.28
N SER A 278 -10.25 25.80 7.86
CA SER A 278 -11.09 25.05 8.80
C SER A 278 -11.82 23.97 8.02
N TYR A 279 -11.48 22.71 8.25
CA TYR A 279 -12.26 21.59 7.75
C TYR A 279 -13.55 21.51 8.57
N ASP A 280 -14.62 22.17 8.11
CA ASP A 280 -15.98 21.96 8.62
C ASP A 280 -16.49 20.59 8.14
N LEU A 281 -15.78 19.54 8.57
CA LEU A 281 -16.21 18.16 8.43
C LEU A 281 -17.38 17.94 9.39
N PRO A 282 -18.41 17.15 9.03
CA PRO A 282 -19.45 16.73 9.96
C PRO A 282 -18.81 15.85 11.05
N LEU A 283 -18.30 16.49 12.11
CA LEU A 283 -17.57 15.94 13.24
C LEU A 283 -18.44 15.10 14.19
N SER A 284 -19.58 14.57 13.74
CA SER A 284 -20.43 13.71 14.56
C SER A 284 -19.86 12.30 14.76
N ALA A 285 -18.86 11.90 13.98
CA ALA A 285 -18.07 10.70 14.24
C ALA A 285 -16.87 11.07 15.12
N PRO A 286 -16.53 10.30 16.18
CA PRO A 286 -15.33 10.56 16.95
C PRO A 286 -14.13 10.43 16.02
N VAL A 287 -13.53 11.55 15.64
CA VAL A 287 -12.22 11.58 15.00
C VAL A 287 -11.24 11.12 16.06
N ILE A 288 -10.91 9.82 16.07
CA ILE A 288 -10.18 9.17 17.16
C ILE A 288 -8.77 9.79 17.37
N ALA A 289 -8.21 10.52 16.40
CA ALA A 289 -6.81 10.95 16.48
C ALA A 289 -6.48 12.44 16.22
N ALA A 290 -7.33 13.23 15.57
CA ALA A 290 -6.90 14.57 15.10
C ALA A 290 -6.83 15.66 16.18
N SER A 291 -7.47 15.47 17.34
CA SER A 291 -7.60 16.55 18.35
C SER A 291 -6.44 16.65 19.35
N LYS A 292 -5.41 15.79 19.25
CA LYS A 292 -4.29 15.77 20.21
C LYS A 292 -2.90 15.95 19.60
N TYR A 293 -2.76 15.89 18.28
CA TYR A 293 -1.46 16.02 17.63
C TYR A 293 -1.10 17.47 17.35
N THR A 294 -0.06 17.96 18.01
CA THR A 294 0.58 19.24 17.67
C THR A 294 1.93 18.91 17.05
N LEU A 295 2.15 19.22 15.77
CA LEU A 295 3.45 18.94 15.14
C LEU A 295 4.59 19.66 15.89
N PRO A 296 5.78 19.04 16.01
CA PRO A 296 6.99 19.78 16.30
C PRO A 296 7.21 20.83 15.19
N LYS A 297 7.74 22.01 15.56
CA LYS A 297 7.99 23.13 14.63
C LYS A 297 8.97 22.78 13.49
N GLU A 298 9.69 21.67 13.61
CA GLU A 298 10.56 21.09 12.60
C GLU A 298 10.12 19.65 12.35
N ILE A 299 9.82 19.31 11.09
CA ILE A 299 9.56 17.93 10.67
C ILE A 299 10.93 17.21 10.69
N PRO A 300 11.15 16.19 11.54
CA PRO A 300 12.40 15.46 11.51
C PRO A 300 12.58 14.84 10.12
N LEU A 301 13.74 15.05 9.50
CA LEU A 301 14.09 14.62 8.13
C LEU A 301 13.99 13.09 7.87
N ILE A 302 13.68 12.28 8.89
CA ILE A 302 13.70 10.82 8.88
C ILE A 302 12.48 10.29 9.64
N ASP A 303 11.28 10.63 9.20
CA ASP A 303 10.10 9.90 9.66
C ASP A 303 9.86 8.73 8.71
N GLU A 304 10.14 7.52 9.19
CA GLU A 304 10.15 6.31 8.37
C GLU A 304 8.76 5.94 7.85
N CYS A 305 7.69 6.42 8.50
CA CYS A 305 6.31 6.31 8.01
C CYS A 305 6.04 7.17 6.79
N ILE A 306 6.73 8.28 6.67
CA ILE A 306 6.40 9.31 5.69
C ILE A 306 7.13 9.03 4.38
N ASN A 307 8.29 8.37 4.48
CA ASN A 307 9.12 8.00 3.36
C ASN A 307 9.72 6.58 3.53
N PRO A 308 8.96 5.53 3.20
CA PRO A 308 9.45 4.16 3.15
C PRO A 308 10.73 3.97 2.31
N THR A 309 10.96 4.76 1.26
CA THR A 309 12.19 4.67 0.45
C THR A 309 13.42 5.04 1.27
N ARG A 310 13.36 6.13 2.05
CA ARG A 310 14.42 6.51 3.00
C ARG A 310 14.60 5.47 4.08
N ALA A 311 13.49 4.93 4.61
CA ALA A 311 13.53 3.89 5.64
C ALA A 311 14.16 2.58 5.13
N MET A 312 13.95 2.21 3.87
CA MET A 312 14.68 1.11 3.25
C MET A 312 16.18 1.41 3.13
N GLY A 313 16.58 2.64 2.80
CA GLY A 313 18.00 3.04 2.86
C GLY A 313 18.62 2.86 4.26
N VAL A 314 17.83 3.05 5.33
CA VAL A 314 18.26 2.75 6.70
C VAL A 314 18.49 1.25 6.90
N LEU A 315 17.58 0.39 6.42
CA LEU A 315 17.73 -1.08 6.47
C LEU A 315 18.98 -1.61 5.76
N GLN A 316 19.47 -0.93 4.71
CA GLN A 316 20.70 -1.30 4.01
C GLN A 316 21.91 -1.30 4.96
N ARG A 317 21.99 -0.34 5.88
CA ARG A 317 23.07 -0.25 6.87
C ARG A 317 23.06 -1.45 7.81
N TYR A 318 21.88 -1.94 8.17
CA TYR A 318 21.73 -3.11 9.03
C TYR A 318 22.12 -4.40 8.31
N ALA A 319 21.71 -4.57 7.05
CA ALA A 319 22.09 -5.75 6.25
C ALA A 319 23.61 -5.89 6.11
N LYS A 320 24.34 -4.77 5.91
CA LYS A 320 25.80 -4.75 5.85
C LYS A 320 26.47 -5.03 7.19
N ASN A 321 25.88 -4.60 8.31
CA ASN A 321 26.44 -4.83 9.64
C ASN A 321 26.24 -6.28 10.13
N GLN A 322 25.18 -6.98 9.70
CA GLN A 322 24.89 -8.37 10.08
C GLN A 322 25.84 -9.40 9.44
N GLU A 323 26.50 -9.08 8.31
CA GLU A 323 27.59 -9.90 7.75
C GLU A 323 28.79 -10.00 8.70
N VAL A 324 28.91 -9.09 9.69
CA VAL A 324 29.99 -9.08 10.68
C VAL A 324 29.69 -9.96 11.91
N GLU A 325 28.42 -10.29 12.18
CA GLU A 325 28.00 -11.01 13.42
C GLU A 325 27.56 -12.47 13.22
N SER A 326 27.69 -13.05 12.02
CA SER A 326 27.25 -14.43 11.79
C SER A 326 28.22 -15.50 12.33
N GLN A 327 28.25 -15.68 13.65
CA GLN A 327 28.53 -16.98 14.29
C GLN A 327 27.31 -17.59 15.01
N SER A 328 26.13 -16.95 14.98
CA SER A 328 24.89 -17.60 15.42
C SER A 328 23.87 -17.65 14.27
N GLY A 329 23.63 -18.86 13.76
CA GLY A 329 22.74 -19.11 12.63
C GLY A 329 21.29 -18.82 13.00
N SER A 330 20.71 -17.76 12.44
CA SER A 330 19.28 -17.68 12.08
C SER A 330 18.89 -16.40 11.35
N VAL A 331 19.75 -15.36 11.32
CA VAL A 331 19.47 -14.08 10.61
C VAL A 331 20.53 -13.75 9.53
N GLY A 332 21.46 -14.66 9.25
CA GLY A 332 22.64 -14.43 8.39
C GLY A 332 22.47 -14.64 6.89
N LYS A 333 21.28 -14.46 6.30
CA LYS A 333 21.08 -14.56 4.84
C LYS A 333 20.03 -13.55 4.32
N GLY A 334 20.34 -12.26 4.38
CA GLY A 334 19.58 -11.24 3.66
C GLY A 334 18.09 -11.11 4.02
N LEU A 335 17.37 -10.18 3.36
CA LEU A 335 15.91 -10.07 3.50
C LEU A 335 15.19 -11.22 2.78
N GLY A 336 15.87 -11.92 1.87
CA GLY A 336 15.37 -13.12 1.19
C GLY A 336 14.04 -12.89 0.47
N ILE A 337 13.82 -11.67 -0.02
CA ILE A 337 12.55 -11.22 -0.60
C ILE A 337 12.76 -10.75 -2.04
N LYS A 338 11.83 -11.11 -2.92
CA LYS A 338 11.70 -10.55 -4.27
C LYS A 338 10.75 -9.36 -4.22
N VAL A 339 11.22 -8.21 -4.66
CA VAL A 339 10.41 -6.99 -4.73
C VAL A 339 10.20 -6.65 -6.19
N PHE A 340 8.95 -6.77 -6.63
CA PHE A 340 8.55 -6.48 -7.99
C PHE A 340 7.80 -5.16 -8.04
N GLN A 341 8.21 -4.30 -8.95
CA GLN A 341 7.67 -2.97 -9.16
C GLN A 341 7.24 -2.83 -10.61
N MET A 342 6.17 -2.07 -10.84
CA MET A 342 5.86 -1.57 -12.16
C MET A 342 5.32 -0.15 -12.10
N CYS A 343 5.68 0.68 -13.08
CA CYS A 343 5.16 2.03 -13.23
C CYS A 343 5.17 2.44 -14.70
N GLY A 344 4.41 3.48 -15.03
CA GLY A 344 4.53 4.17 -16.32
C GLY A 344 5.44 5.39 -16.22
N THR A 345 5.86 5.94 -17.35
CA THR A 345 6.64 7.21 -17.36
C THR A 345 5.77 8.46 -17.44
N ALA A 346 4.46 8.32 -17.71
CA ALA A 346 3.48 9.41 -17.69
C ALA A 346 2.72 9.39 -16.34
N ASP A 347 3.49 9.29 -15.26
CA ASP A 347 3.04 9.10 -13.87
C ASP A 347 3.96 9.95 -12.99
N ILE A 348 3.41 10.92 -12.24
CA ILE A 348 4.22 11.79 -11.37
C ILE A 348 4.93 11.01 -10.24
N LEU A 349 4.52 9.77 -9.97
CA LEU A 349 5.16 8.88 -8.99
C LEU A 349 6.26 7.99 -9.61
N HIS A 350 6.51 8.11 -10.92
CA HIS A 350 7.55 7.36 -11.62
C HIS A 350 8.92 7.47 -10.93
N ARG A 351 9.32 8.70 -10.56
CA ARG A 351 10.59 8.98 -9.88
C ARG A 351 10.71 8.20 -8.56
N GLN A 352 9.63 8.10 -7.79
CA GLN A 352 9.62 7.41 -6.50
C GLN A 352 9.87 5.90 -6.68
N ALA A 353 9.27 5.28 -7.70
CA ALA A 353 9.54 3.88 -8.04
C ALA A 353 10.99 3.65 -8.49
N MET A 354 11.55 4.57 -9.29
CA MET A 354 12.96 4.53 -9.69
C MET A 354 13.90 4.63 -8.48
N ARG A 355 13.62 5.56 -7.55
CA ARG A 355 14.42 5.75 -6.32
C ARG A 355 14.36 4.52 -5.41
N LEU A 356 13.19 3.91 -5.28
CA LEU A 356 13.06 2.66 -4.53
C LEU A 356 13.88 1.54 -5.18
N ASP A 357 13.82 1.38 -6.51
CA ASP A 357 14.62 0.38 -7.21
C ASP A 357 16.13 0.58 -7.01
N GLU A 358 16.62 1.83 -7.06
CA GLU A 358 18.01 2.18 -6.76
C GLU A 358 18.40 1.76 -5.34
N VAL A 359 17.58 2.13 -4.34
CA VAL A 359 17.77 1.75 -2.94
C VAL A 359 17.80 0.23 -2.80
N LEU A 360 16.85 -0.50 -3.39
CA LEU A 360 16.79 -1.96 -3.31
C LEU A 360 17.99 -2.64 -3.97
N ARG A 361 18.44 -2.16 -5.13
CA ARG A 361 19.64 -2.70 -5.81
C ARG A 361 20.90 -2.50 -4.99
N SER A 362 20.97 -1.45 -4.19
CA SER A 362 22.13 -1.14 -3.34
C SER A 362 22.34 -2.15 -2.20
N PHE A 363 21.35 -2.98 -1.85
CA PHE A 363 21.49 -4.05 -0.85
C PHE A 363 22.26 -5.28 -1.35
N GLY A 364 22.35 -5.47 -2.68
CA GLY A 364 22.87 -6.70 -3.27
C GLY A 364 21.80 -7.78 -3.45
N LYS A 365 21.95 -8.61 -4.49
CA LYS A 365 20.94 -9.58 -4.95
C LYS A 365 20.66 -10.72 -3.97
N GLU A 366 21.62 -11.03 -3.10
CA GLU A 366 21.45 -12.03 -2.04
C GLU A 366 20.56 -11.52 -0.89
N VAL A 367 20.38 -10.20 -0.78
CA VAL A 367 19.57 -9.58 0.27
C VAL A 367 18.17 -9.27 -0.25
N VAL A 368 18.07 -8.58 -1.38
CA VAL A 368 16.79 -8.31 -2.05
C VAL A 368 16.96 -8.62 -3.53
N ARG A 369 15.94 -9.24 -4.13
CA ARG A 369 15.85 -9.43 -5.59
C ARG A 369 14.89 -8.40 -6.18
N PRO A 370 15.35 -7.18 -6.54
CA PRO A 370 14.49 -6.19 -7.16
C PRO A 370 14.28 -6.47 -8.65
N GLU A 371 13.04 -6.32 -9.09
CA GLU A 371 12.62 -6.33 -10.48
C GLU A 371 11.69 -5.13 -10.71
N LEU A 372 12.05 -4.25 -11.65
CA LEU A 372 11.27 -3.06 -11.99
C LEU A 372 10.94 -3.10 -13.49
N ILE A 373 9.67 -2.92 -13.82
CA ILE A 373 9.19 -2.72 -15.19
C ILE A 373 8.68 -1.29 -15.33
N VAL A 374 9.34 -0.51 -16.18
CA VAL A 374 8.91 0.83 -16.57
C VAL A 374 8.30 0.76 -17.96
N GLU A 375 7.03 1.14 -18.10
CA GLU A 375 6.33 1.17 -19.39
C GLU A 375 6.29 2.62 -19.96
N PRO A 376 6.99 2.91 -21.07
CA PRO A 376 7.07 4.26 -21.62
C PRO A 376 5.72 4.82 -22.09
N GLY A 377 5.35 5.98 -21.56
CA GLY A 377 4.13 6.74 -21.90
C GLY A 377 2.85 6.22 -21.26
N LEU A 378 2.96 5.25 -20.34
CA LEU A 378 1.81 4.72 -19.60
C LEU A 378 1.52 5.60 -18.39
N TYR A 379 0.24 5.74 -18.09
CA TYR A 379 -0.29 6.54 -17.00
C TYR A 379 -0.31 5.77 -15.67
N HIS A 380 -0.61 6.48 -14.59
CA HIS A 380 -0.70 5.93 -13.24
C HIS A 380 -1.61 4.68 -13.17
N VAL A 381 -1.14 3.63 -12.47
CA VAL A 381 -1.85 2.34 -12.27
C VAL A 381 -2.43 1.71 -13.55
N TYR A 382 -1.75 1.87 -14.69
CA TYR A 382 -2.18 1.29 -15.97
C TYR A 382 -2.59 -0.20 -15.94
N PRO A 383 -2.03 -1.11 -15.09
CA PRO A 383 -2.45 -2.51 -15.05
C PRO A 383 -3.91 -2.71 -14.64
N LEU A 384 -4.51 -1.78 -13.91
CA LEU A 384 -5.91 -1.86 -13.50
C LEU A 384 -6.86 -1.51 -14.67
N ILE A 385 -6.35 -0.91 -15.75
CA ILE A 385 -7.10 -0.63 -16.99
C ILE A 385 -6.92 -1.78 -17.97
N GLN A 386 -7.54 -2.90 -17.63
CA GLN A 386 -7.31 -4.21 -18.24
C GLN A 386 -7.69 -4.30 -19.73
N GLN A 387 -8.35 -3.30 -20.29
CA GLN A 387 -8.76 -3.27 -21.71
C GLN A 387 -7.58 -2.99 -22.66
N THR A 388 -6.41 -2.60 -22.11
CA THR A 388 -5.20 -2.29 -22.87
C THR A 388 -4.26 -3.51 -22.98
N PRO A 389 -3.57 -3.70 -24.11
CA PRO A 389 -2.52 -4.72 -24.24
C PRO A 389 -1.40 -4.58 -23.19
N GLU A 390 -1.04 -3.35 -22.84
CA GLU A 390 -0.05 -3.02 -21.82
C GLU A 390 -0.45 -3.58 -20.45
N ALA A 391 -1.69 -3.33 -20.02
CA ALA A 391 -2.22 -3.88 -18.78
C ALA A 391 -2.22 -5.41 -18.77
N GLN A 392 -2.60 -6.03 -19.89
CA GLN A 392 -2.60 -7.50 -20.00
C GLN A 392 -1.20 -8.10 -19.91
N ARG A 393 -0.18 -7.44 -20.48
CA ARG A 393 1.23 -7.87 -20.31
C ARG A 393 1.68 -7.75 -18.85
N ALA A 394 1.38 -6.62 -18.20
CA ALA A 394 1.67 -6.43 -16.77
C ALA A 394 1.01 -7.50 -15.89
N ILE A 395 -0.29 -7.75 -16.08
CA ILE A 395 -1.04 -8.79 -15.37
C ILE A 395 -0.43 -10.17 -15.63
N THR A 396 -0.07 -10.47 -16.87
CA THR A 396 0.58 -11.74 -17.22
C THR A 396 1.90 -11.92 -16.47
N ARG A 397 2.71 -10.86 -16.36
CA ARG A 397 3.95 -10.90 -15.58
C ARG A 397 3.68 -11.10 -14.09
N ILE A 398 2.70 -10.39 -13.52
CA ILE A 398 2.28 -10.57 -12.12
C ILE A 398 1.86 -12.03 -11.87
N LYS A 399 1.02 -12.61 -12.73
CA LYS A 399 0.59 -14.01 -12.62
C LYS A 399 1.77 -14.98 -12.67
N ALA A 400 2.70 -14.78 -13.59
CA ALA A 400 3.92 -15.59 -13.66
C ALA A 400 4.73 -15.49 -12.36
N LEU A 401 4.94 -14.27 -11.84
CA LEU A 401 5.64 -14.03 -10.59
C LEU A 401 4.97 -14.70 -9.38
N LEU A 402 3.63 -14.67 -9.31
CA LEU A 402 2.87 -15.30 -8.23
C LEU A 402 3.02 -16.83 -8.23
N LEU A 403 3.20 -17.43 -9.42
CA LEU A 403 3.37 -18.87 -9.61
C LEU A 403 4.83 -19.33 -9.53
N GLU A 404 5.80 -18.40 -9.53
CA GLU A 404 7.21 -18.72 -9.29
C GLU A 404 7.40 -19.30 -7.87
N ASP A 405 8.18 -20.38 -7.78
CA ASP A 405 8.73 -20.88 -6.52
C ASP A 405 10.00 -20.09 -6.16
N ASP A 406 10.30 -19.97 -4.86
CA ASP A 406 11.30 -19.01 -4.37
C ASP A 406 12.78 -19.36 -4.56
#